data_AF-A0A1W1E741-F1
#
_entry.id   AF-A0A1W1E741-F1
#
_cell.length_a   1.000
_cell.length_b   1.000
_cell.length_c   1.000
_cell.angle_alpha   90.00
_cell.angle_beta   90.00
_cell.angle_gamma   90.00
#
_symmetry.space_group_name_H-M   'P 1'
#
loop_
_entity.id
_entity.type
_entity.pdbx_description
1 polymer ?
#
loop_
_entity_poly.entity_id
_entity_poly.type
_entity_poly.pdbx_seq_one_letter_code
_entity_poly.pdbx_strand_id
1 'polypeptide(L)'
;MTEKTTDKTSYTPEEKRCILEALNARRKREEKEKKSHRVPSENQIVKKTKYTEEEKRRILEELNARRKREQKARESIRAYLSDKKIYLYKGKSYYKVKDYKQSFYILKETMNLLADTVCSVELERSGYTANRRQKGFIKWDMSSKRILISLSNVRVYYKPFEIEKA
;
A
#
# COMPACT_ATOMS: atom_id res chain seq x y z
N MET A 1 -9.60 26.49 -37.18
CA MET A 1 -10.16 27.86 -37.31
C MET A 1 -10.03 28.51 -35.95
N THR A 2 -9.28 29.60 -35.86
CA THR A 2 -8.93 30.30 -34.62
C THR A 2 -10.06 31.25 -34.23
N GLU A 3 -10.77 30.93 -33.14
CA GLU A 3 -11.80 31.79 -32.59
C GLU A 3 -11.15 33.03 -31.94
N LYS A 4 -11.46 34.20 -32.50
CA LYS A 4 -11.03 35.50 -32.01
C LYS A 4 -11.77 35.79 -30.70
N THR A 5 -11.04 35.85 -29.58
CA THR A 5 -11.54 36.43 -28.33
C THR A 5 -11.61 37.94 -28.49
N THR A 6 -12.80 38.46 -28.76
CA THR A 6 -13.09 39.89 -28.67
C THR A 6 -13.32 40.25 -27.20
N ASP A 7 -12.37 40.96 -26.60
CA ASP A 7 -12.52 41.56 -25.26
C ASP A 7 -13.61 42.64 -25.30
N LYS A 8 -14.84 42.27 -24.95
CA LYS A 8 -15.92 43.23 -24.69
C LYS A 8 -15.66 43.87 -23.31
N THR A 9 -15.27 45.14 -23.30
CA THR A 9 -14.95 45.92 -22.09
C THR A 9 -16.15 46.31 -21.22
N SER A 10 -17.38 45.99 -21.62
CA SER A 10 -18.57 46.24 -20.78
C SER A 10 -19.69 45.25 -21.08
N TYR A 11 -19.98 44.37 -20.13
CA TYR A 11 -21.16 43.49 -20.16
C TYR A 11 -22.41 44.24 -19.69
N THR A 12 -23.51 44.06 -20.42
CA THR A 12 -24.83 44.53 -19.99
C THR A 12 -25.30 43.79 -18.73
N PRO A 13 -26.20 44.36 -17.91
CA PRO A 13 -26.66 43.73 -16.68
C PRO A 13 -27.31 42.35 -16.88
N GLU A 14 -27.93 42.10 -18.03
CA GLU A 14 -28.51 40.80 -18.39
C GLU A 14 -27.43 39.77 -18.75
N GLU A 15 -26.43 40.15 -19.53
CA GLU A 15 -25.27 39.29 -19.83
C GLU A 15 -24.50 38.93 -18.56
N LYS A 16 -24.34 39.88 -17.62
CA LYS A 16 -23.73 39.63 -16.31
C LYS A 16 -24.50 38.59 -15.50
N ARG A 17 -25.84 38.62 -15.53
CA ARG A 17 -26.68 37.61 -14.83
C ARG A 17 -26.49 36.22 -15.44
N CYS A 18 -26.51 36.13 -16.77
CA CYS A 18 -26.31 34.88 -17.48
C CYS A 18 -24.91 34.27 -17.19
N ILE A 19 -23.86 35.11 -17.19
CA ILE A 19 -22.50 34.70 -16.85
C ILE A 19 -22.42 34.23 -15.38
N LEU A 20 -23.06 34.96 -14.45
CA LEU A 20 -23.06 34.58 -13.03
C LEU A 20 -23.75 33.23 -12.80
N GLU A 21 -24.85 32.99 -13.50
CA GLU A 21 -25.62 31.76 -13.42
C GLU A 21 -24.82 30.57 -13.96
N ALA A 22 -24.14 30.75 -15.09
CA ALA A 22 -23.24 29.75 -15.67
C ALA A 22 -22.05 29.42 -14.74
N LEU A 23 -21.43 30.44 -14.12
CA LEU A 23 -20.33 30.25 -13.17
C LEU A 23 -20.79 29.54 -11.88
N ASN A 24 -21.98 29.87 -11.38
CA ASN A 24 -22.55 29.19 -10.21
C ASN A 24 -22.92 27.74 -10.49
N ALA A 25 -23.48 27.44 -11.68
CA ALA A 25 -23.75 26.07 -12.10
C ALA A 25 -22.46 25.25 -12.22
N ARG A 26 -21.40 25.84 -12.76
CA ARG A 26 -20.08 25.21 -12.85
C ARG A 26 -19.48 24.95 -11.46
N ARG A 27 -19.51 25.92 -10.54
CA ARG A 27 -19.04 25.76 -9.15
C ARG A 27 -19.76 24.61 -8.45
N LYS A 28 -21.09 24.49 -8.63
CA LYS A 28 -21.87 23.38 -8.06
C LYS A 28 -21.50 22.01 -8.65
N ARG A 29 -21.13 21.93 -9.94
CA ARG A 29 -20.65 20.68 -10.57
C ARG A 29 -19.28 20.29 -10.04
N GLU A 30 -18.35 21.23 -9.97
CA GLU A 30 -16.99 21.00 -9.43
C GLU A 30 -17.03 20.59 -7.95
N GLU A 31 -17.95 21.14 -7.15
CA GLU A 31 -18.16 20.71 -5.76
C GLU A 31 -18.72 19.29 -5.66
N LYS A 32 -19.64 18.89 -6.56
CA LYS A 32 -20.16 17.52 -6.63
C LYS A 32 -19.07 16.54 -7.03
N GLU A 33 -18.21 16.88 -8.00
CA GLU A 33 -17.07 16.06 -8.41
C GLU A 33 -16.02 15.96 -7.30
N LYS A 34 -15.72 17.05 -6.59
CA LYS A 34 -14.85 17.02 -5.41
C LYS A 34 -15.43 16.19 -4.27
N LYS A 35 -16.75 16.17 -4.09
CA LYS A 35 -17.42 15.29 -3.12
C LYS A 35 -17.40 13.82 -3.54
N SER A 36 -17.51 13.51 -4.84
CA SER A 36 -17.39 12.13 -5.33
C SER A 36 -15.95 11.60 -5.34
N HIS A 37 -14.95 12.49 -5.43
CA HIS A 37 -13.52 12.16 -5.40
C HIS A 37 -12.87 12.30 -4.03
N ARG A 38 -13.61 12.70 -2.99
CA ARG A 38 -13.13 12.55 -1.61
C ARG A 38 -13.15 11.07 -1.27
N VAL A 39 -11.97 10.45 -1.35
CA VAL A 39 -11.63 9.25 -0.58
C VAL A 39 -12.12 9.51 0.85
N PRO A 40 -12.95 8.62 1.45
CA PRO A 40 -13.37 8.79 2.83
C PRO A 40 -12.11 8.93 3.69
N SER A 41 -11.94 10.09 4.33
CA SER A 41 -10.94 10.27 5.36
C SER A 41 -11.15 9.18 6.40
N GLU A 42 -10.08 8.44 6.74
CA GLU A 42 -10.07 7.27 7.64
C GLU A 42 -10.65 7.53 9.05
N ASN A 43 -11.08 8.76 9.37
CA ASN A 43 -11.61 9.17 10.68
C ASN A 43 -13.13 9.40 10.74
N GLN A 44 -13.91 9.00 9.74
CA GLN A 44 -15.38 8.94 9.86
C GLN A 44 -15.88 7.50 9.75
N ILE A 45 -15.55 6.69 10.76
CA ILE A 45 -16.33 5.49 11.07
C ILE A 45 -17.64 5.97 11.71
N VAL A 46 -18.54 6.52 10.89
CA VAL A 46 -19.93 6.67 11.27
C VAL A 46 -20.43 5.25 11.49
N LYS A 47 -20.69 4.87 12.75
CA LYS A 47 -21.35 3.61 13.09
C LYS A 47 -22.75 3.65 12.47
N LYS A 48 -22.87 3.25 11.19
CA LYS A 48 -24.15 3.03 10.53
C LYS A 48 -24.88 1.95 11.33
N THR A 49 -26.00 2.34 11.94
CA THR A 49 -26.80 1.47 12.81
C THR A 49 -27.50 0.36 12.04
N LYS A 50 -27.67 0.46 10.71
CA LYS A 50 -28.23 -0.59 9.85
C LYS A 50 -27.58 -0.53 8.46
N TYR A 51 -27.10 -1.69 7.98
CA TYR A 51 -26.66 -1.88 6.60
C TYR A 51 -27.85 -2.36 5.75
N THR A 52 -27.98 -1.83 4.54
CA THR A 52 -28.88 -2.39 3.52
C THR A 52 -28.40 -3.77 3.05
N GLU A 53 -29.30 -4.59 2.52
CA GLU A 53 -28.93 -5.93 2.01
C GLU A 53 -27.89 -5.86 0.87
N GLU A 54 -27.95 -4.83 0.03
CA GLU A 54 -26.95 -4.57 -1.01
C GLU A 54 -25.58 -4.21 -0.43
N GLU A 55 -25.53 -3.35 0.60
CA GLU A 55 -24.28 -3.03 1.30
C GLU A 55 -23.70 -4.27 1.98
N LYS A 56 -24.53 -5.11 2.61
CA LYS A 56 -24.08 -6.36 3.22
C LYS A 56 -23.45 -7.30 2.19
N ARG A 57 -24.09 -7.46 1.02
CA ARG A 57 -23.54 -8.29 -0.07
C ARG A 57 -22.20 -7.74 -0.55
N ARG A 58 -22.10 -6.43 -0.77
CA ARG A 58 -20.85 -5.78 -1.19
C ARG A 58 -19.74 -5.97 -0.15
N ILE A 59 -20.03 -5.78 1.14
CA ILE A 59 -19.08 -5.99 2.24
C ILE A 59 -18.64 -7.46 2.28
N LEU A 60 -19.58 -8.40 2.11
CA LEU A 60 -19.28 -9.83 2.13
C LEU A 60 -18.39 -10.24 0.95
N GLU A 61 -18.66 -9.72 -0.25
CA GLU A 61 -17.83 -9.94 -1.44
C GLU A 61 -16.41 -9.38 -1.24
N GLU A 62 -16.29 -8.17 -0.68
CA GLU A 62 -15.00 -7.56 -0.38
C GLU A 62 -14.19 -8.38 0.65
N LEU A 63 -14.84 -8.84 1.72
CA LEU A 63 -14.24 -9.70 2.73
C LEU A 63 -13.78 -11.04 2.13
N ASN A 64 -14.59 -11.66 1.28
CA ASN A 64 -14.24 -12.92 0.63
C ASN A 64 -13.09 -12.73 -0.38
N ALA A 65 -13.11 -11.65 -1.16
CA ALA A 65 -12.02 -11.31 -2.07
C ALA A 65 -10.71 -11.08 -1.29
N ARG A 66 -10.77 -10.41 -0.14
CA ARG A 66 -9.62 -10.22 0.75
C ARG A 66 -9.11 -11.55 1.30
N ARG A 67 -9.97 -12.41 1.85
CA ARG A 67 -9.59 -13.75 2.34
C ARG A 67 -8.90 -14.58 1.25
N LYS A 68 -9.43 -14.56 0.03
CA LYS A 68 -8.86 -15.29 -1.12
C LYS A 68 -7.48 -14.75 -1.50
N ARG A 69 -7.27 -13.43 -1.45
CA ARG A 69 -5.96 -12.80 -1.68
C ARG A 69 -4.95 -13.19 -0.60
N GLU A 70 -5.31 -13.05 0.68
CA GLU A 70 -4.46 -13.42 1.82
C GLU A 70 -4.06 -14.90 1.74
N GLN A 71 -5.00 -15.80 1.43
CA GLN A 71 -4.72 -17.22 1.26
C GLN A 71 -3.70 -17.48 0.13
N LYS A 72 -3.96 -16.93 -1.06
CA LYS A 72 -3.08 -17.09 -2.22
C LYS A 72 -1.66 -16.62 -1.94
N ALA A 73 -1.53 -15.51 -1.20
CA ALA A 73 -0.23 -14.98 -0.85
C ALA A 73 0.49 -15.81 0.22
N ARG A 74 -0.22 -16.34 1.23
CA ARG A 74 0.36 -17.32 2.18
C ARG A 74 0.90 -18.56 1.46
N GLU A 75 0.14 -19.10 0.52
CA GLU A 75 0.54 -20.26 -0.28
C GLU A 75 1.79 -19.93 -1.11
N SER A 76 1.80 -18.75 -1.76
CA SER A 76 2.95 -18.30 -2.56
C SER A 76 4.22 -18.12 -1.71
N ILE A 77 4.11 -17.52 -0.52
CA ILE A 77 5.24 -17.35 0.39
C ILE A 77 5.72 -18.70 0.89
N ARG A 78 4.82 -19.60 1.28
CA ARG A 78 5.17 -20.94 1.74
C ARG A 78 5.93 -21.71 0.65
N ALA A 79 5.47 -21.64 -0.59
CA ALA A 79 6.14 -22.25 -1.74
C ALA A 79 7.52 -21.61 -2.00
N TYR A 80 7.67 -20.30 -1.79
CA TYR A 80 8.97 -19.63 -1.94
C TYR A 80 9.96 -19.99 -0.82
N LEU A 81 9.48 -20.30 0.38
CA LEU A 81 10.31 -20.59 1.55
C LEU A 81 10.67 -22.08 1.72
N SER A 82 10.07 -22.98 0.93
CA SER A 82 10.21 -24.43 1.10
C SER A 82 11.62 -24.95 0.83
N ASP A 83 12.35 -24.31 -0.07
CA ASP A 83 13.72 -24.62 -0.51
C ASP A 83 14.78 -23.70 0.13
N LYS A 84 14.41 -22.93 1.15
CA LYS A 84 15.28 -21.91 1.75
C LYS A 84 15.98 -22.41 3.00
N LYS A 85 17.23 -22.00 3.16
CA LYS A 85 18.07 -22.39 4.29
C LYS A 85 17.60 -21.73 5.59
N ILE A 86 17.45 -22.54 6.63
CA ILE A 86 17.10 -22.06 7.97
C ILE A 86 18.35 -22.09 8.85
N TYR A 87 18.66 -20.95 9.44
CA TYR A 87 19.76 -20.78 10.39
C TYR A 87 19.20 -20.81 11.81
N LEU A 88 19.78 -21.63 12.67
CA LEU A 88 19.42 -21.67 14.09
C LEU A 88 20.46 -20.85 14.89
N TYR A 89 19.99 -19.86 15.63
CA TYR A 89 20.84 -19.06 16.51
C TYR A 89 20.10 -18.73 17.81
N LYS A 90 20.70 -19.04 18.96
CA LYS A 90 20.11 -18.82 20.30
C LYS A 90 18.67 -19.36 20.43
N GLY A 91 18.41 -20.55 19.89
CA GLY A 91 17.09 -21.19 19.90
C GLY A 91 16.05 -20.57 18.95
N LYS A 92 16.41 -19.53 18.19
CA LYS A 92 15.53 -18.89 17.20
C LYS A 92 15.94 -19.28 15.78
N SER A 93 14.94 -19.40 14.90
CA SER A 93 15.12 -19.74 13.49
C SER A 93 15.12 -18.48 12.62
N TYR A 94 16.11 -18.37 11.74
CA TYR A 94 16.30 -17.22 10.87
C TYR A 94 16.45 -17.63 9.41
N TYR A 95 15.97 -16.78 8.52
CA TYR A 95 16.35 -16.79 7.11
C TYR A 95 17.47 -15.78 6.88
N LYS A 96 18.49 -16.19 6.14
CA LYS A 96 19.52 -15.27 5.68
C LYS A 96 19.11 -14.66 4.36
N VAL A 97 19.00 -13.35 4.38
CA VAL A 97 18.63 -12.53 3.25
C VAL A 97 19.88 -11.88 2.70
N LYS A 98 20.15 -12.05 1.40
CA LYS A 98 21.31 -11.50 0.72
C LYS A 98 20.87 -10.49 -0.35
N ASP A 99 21.63 -9.41 -0.41
CA ASP A 99 21.75 -8.53 -1.57
C ASP A 99 23.24 -8.48 -1.96
N TYR A 100 23.56 -7.91 -3.12
CA TYR A 100 24.91 -7.78 -3.66
C TYR A 100 25.92 -7.13 -2.69
N LYS A 101 25.44 -6.30 -1.76
CA LYS A 101 26.31 -5.54 -0.83
C LYS A 101 26.23 -6.00 0.62
N GLN A 102 25.13 -6.61 1.06
CA GLN A 102 24.85 -6.83 2.48
C GLN A 102 24.06 -8.13 2.70
N SER A 103 24.28 -8.76 3.86
CA SER A 103 23.50 -9.90 4.32
C SER A 103 22.82 -9.56 5.65
N PHE A 104 21.54 -9.91 5.76
CA PHE A 104 20.72 -9.74 6.95
C PHE A 104 20.13 -11.07 7.37
N TYR A 105 19.79 -11.18 8.65
CA TYR A 105 19.03 -12.31 9.18
C TYR A 105 17.65 -11.81 9.60
N ILE A 106 16.62 -12.56 9.20
CA ILE A 106 15.22 -12.28 9.51
C ILE A 106 14.63 -13.48 10.23
N LEU A 107 13.90 -13.23 11.32
CA LEU A 107 13.20 -14.29 12.05
C LEU A 107 12.18 -15.00 11.14
N LYS A 108 12.19 -16.34 11.19
CA LYS A 108 11.26 -17.19 10.43
C LYS A 108 9.79 -16.84 10.72
N GLU A 109 9.47 -16.51 11.97
CA GLU A 109 8.13 -16.13 12.41
C GLU A 109 7.61 -14.88 11.68
N THR A 110 8.49 -13.89 11.45
CA THR A 110 8.12 -12.65 10.74
C THR A 110 7.71 -12.93 9.29
N MET A 111 8.29 -13.95 8.65
CA MET A 111 7.93 -14.31 7.27
C MET A 111 6.51 -14.85 7.15
N ASN A 112 5.96 -15.46 8.20
CA ASN A 112 4.58 -15.93 8.19
C ASN A 112 3.56 -14.78 8.21
N LEU A 113 3.98 -13.58 8.62
CA LEU A 113 3.13 -12.39 8.70
C LEU A 113 3.07 -11.59 7.38
N LEU A 114 3.89 -11.94 6.39
CA LEU A 114 4.03 -11.20 5.11
C LEU A 114 2.87 -11.35 4.11
N ALA A 115 1.81 -12.07 4.48
CA ALA A 115 0.77 -12.53 3.56
C ALA A 115 0.08 -11.43 2.74
N ASP A 116 -0.12 -10.22 3.26
CA ASP A 116 -0.74 -9.15 2.45
C ASP A 116 -0.35 -7.74 2.92
N THR A 117 0.56 -7.65 3.89
CA THR A 117 0.86 -6.41 4.57
C THR A 117 2.35 -6.17 4.64
N VAL A 118 2.68 -4.89 4.75
CA VAL A 118 4.02 -4.45 5.13
C VAL A 118 4.20 -4.81 6.60
N CYS A 119 5.25 -5.56 6.91
CA CYS A 119 5.59 -5.92 8.28
C CYS A 119 6.85 -5.16 8.71
N SER A 120 6.83 -4.62 9.93
CA SER A 120 8.04 -4.09 10.57
C SER A 120 8.90 -5.25 11.05
N VAL A 121 10.20 -5.21 10.74
CA VAL A 121 11.13 -6.29 11.07
C VAL A 121 12.41 -5.71 11.67
N GLU A 122 12.98 -6.47 12.60
CA GLU A 122 14.35 -6.26 13.05
C GLU A 122 15.29 -7.11 12.20
N LEU A 123 16.12 -6.44 11.41
CA LEU A 123 17.16 -7.04 10.61
C LEU A 123 18.44 -7.12 11.44
N GLU A 124 18.92 -8.33 11.67
CA GLU A 124 20.21 -8.53 12.34
C GLU A 124 21.31 -8.62 11.28
N ARG A 125 22.31 -7.74 11.38
CA ARG A 125 23.51 -7.80 10.55
C ARG A 125 24.65 -8.41 11.37
N SER A 126 25.19 -9.52 10.87
CA SER A 126 26.43 -10.09 11.42
C SER A 126 27.60 -9.19 11.03
N GLY A 127 28.25 -8.61 12.04
CA GLY A 127 29.47 -7.80 11.90
C GLY A 127 30.62 -8.43 12.68
N TYR A 128 31.86 -8.08 12.33
CA TYR A 128 33.07 -8.62 12.94
C TYR A 128 33.18 -8.37 14.45
N THR A 129 32.64 -7.25 14.95
CA THR A 129 32.81 -6.83 16.35
C THR A 129 31.50 -6.83 17.16
N ALA A 130 30.35 -6.62 16.51
CA ALA A 130 29.03 -6.70 17.15
C ALA A 130 27.92 -6.88 16.12
N ASN A 131 26.85 -7.60 16.51
CA ASN A 131 25.62 -7.67 15.72
C ASN A 131 24.92 -6.31 15.76
N ARG A 132 24.77 -5.68 14.59
CA ARG A 132 23.98 -4.44 14.48
C ARG A 132 22.55 -4.81 14.15
N ARG A 133 21.62 -4.36 14.99
CA ARG A 133 20.17 -4.45 14.72
C ARG A 133 19.71 -3.22 14.00
N GLN A 134 18.96 -3.41 12.92
CA GLN A 134 18.36 -2.33 12.16
C GLN A 134 16.87 -2.62 11.98
N LYS A 135 16.03 -1.64 12.33
CA LYS A 135 14.60 -1.72 12.03
C LYS A 135 14.37 -1.39 10.56
N GLY A 136 13.43 -2.10 9.94
CA GLY A 136 13.02 -1.87 8.56
C GLY A 136 11.65 -2.44 8.29
N PHE A 137 11.23 -2.33 7.04
CA PHE A 137 9.94 -2.85 6.58
C PHE A 137 10.16 -3.90 5.51
N ILE A 138 9.41 -4.98 5.59
CA ILE A 138 9.40 -6.04 4.59
C ILE A 138 8.01 -6.17 3.99
N LYS A 139 7.94 -6.50 2.71
CA LYS A 139 6.71 -6.91 2.05
C LYS A 139 6.98 -8.03 1.06
N TRP A 140 5.98 -8.87 0.86
CA TRP A 140 5.99 -9.84 -0.22
C TRP A 140 5.42 -9.21 -1.48
N ASP A 141 6.17 -9.24 -2.58
CA ASP A 141 5.64 -8.86 -3.89
C ASP A 141 5.12 -10.12 -4.61
N MET A 142 3.79 -10.19 -4.75
CA MET A 142 3.11 -11.26 -5.45
C MET A 142 3.45 -11.32 -6.94
N SER A 143 3.75 -10.18 -7.58
CA SER A 143 4.06 -10.13 -9.01
C SER A 143 5.45 -10.66 -9.29
N SER A 144 6.46 -10.18 -8.56
CA SER A 144 7.84 -10.65 -8.76
C SER A 144 8.19 -11.92 -7.99
N LYS A 145 7.33 -12.39 -7.07
CA LYS A 145 7.60 -13.46 -6.11
C LYS A 145 8.91 -13.25 -5.33
N ARG A 146 9.14 -12.03 -4.86
CA ARG A 146 10.35 -11.66 -4.11
C ARG A 146 9.98 -10.94 -2.83
N ILE A 147 10.89 -11.01 -1.86
CA ILE A 147 10.80 -10.20 -0.65
C ILE A 147 11.43 -8.85 -0.95
N LEU A 148 10.69 -7.80 -0.62
CA LEU A 148 11.13 -6.44 -0.76
C LEU A 148 11.39 -5.85 0.62
N ILE A 149 12.56 -5.24 0.81
CA ILE A 149 12.98 -4.67 2.09
C ILE A 149 13.22 -3.18 1.93
N SER A 150 12.65 -2.38 2.83
CA SER A 150 12.99 -0.97 3.02
C SER A 150 13.73 -0.81 4.34
N LEU A 151 14.94 -0.26 4.27
CA LEU A 151 15.79 0.04 5.42
C LEU A 151 15.52 1.42 6.04
N SER A 152 14.68 2.23 5.39
CA SER A 152 14.34 3.58 5.82
C SER A 152 12.93 3.62 6.40
N ASN A 153 12.81 4.30 7.54
CA ASN A 153 11.54 4.49 8.24
C ASN A 153 10.74 5.70 7.70
N VAL A 154 11.39 6.59 6.94
CA VAL A 154 10.81 7.86 6.48
C VAL A 154 10.46 7.81 4.99
N ARG A 155 11.28 7.12 4.18
CA ARG A 155 11.14 7.07 2.73
C ARG A 155 11.21 5.62 2.29
N VAL A 156 10.05 5.03 1.99
CA VAL A 156 9.92 3.58 1.81
C VAL A 156 10.40 3.18 0.41
N TYR A 157 11.73 3.09 0.25
CA TYR A 157 12.34 2.52 -0.95
C TYR A 157 12.55 1.02 -0.75
N TYR A 158 11.64 0.26 -1.34
CA TYR A 158 11.71 -1.19 -1.36
C TYR A 158 12.77 -1.65 -2.36
N LYS A 159 13.75 -2.41 -1.87
CA LYS A 159 14.71 -3.12 -2.72
C LYS A 159 14.41 -4.62 -2.70
N PRO A 160 14.55 -5.31 -3.83
CA PRO A 160 14.42 -6.76 -3.86
C PRO A 160 15.59 -7.41 -3.15
N PHE A 161 15.29 -8.44 -2.37
CA PHE A 161 16.28 -9.30 -1.74
C PHE A 161 15.94 -10.76 -1.98
N GLU A 162 16.97 -11.60 -1.98
CA GLU A 162 16.83 -13.04 -2.12
C GLU A 162 17.19 -13.74 -0.80
N ILE A 163 16.45 -14.80 -0.48
CA ILE A 163 16.79 -15.66 0.65
C ILE A 163 17.76 -16.73 0.15
N GLU A 164 18.79 -17.00 0.94
CA GLU A 164 19.75 -18.07 0.69
C GLU A 164 19.05 -19.43 0.55
N LYS A 165 19.31 -20.13 -0.55
CA LYS A 165 18.81 -21.47 -0.83
C LYS A 165 19.50 -22.49 0.08
N ALA A 166 18.76 -23.56 0.41
CA ALA A 166 19.26 -24.68 1.22
C ALA A 166 20.46 -25.38 0.56
#